data_AF-A0A820S093-F1
#
_entry.id   AF-A0A820S093-F1
#
_cell.length_a   1.000
_cell.length_b   1.000
_cell.length_c   1.000
_cell.angle_alpha   90.00
_cell.angle_beta   90.00
_cell.angle_gamma   90.00
#
_symmetry.space_group_name_H-M   'P 1'
#
loop_
_entity.id
_entity.type
_entity.pdbx_description
1 polymer ?
#
loop_
_entity_poly.entity_id
_entity_poly.type
_entity_poly.pdbx_seq_one_letter_code
_entity_poly.pdbx_strand_id
1 'polypeptide(L)'
;NVHLLLQVIRILVSPTNSHQNIVACQRTVSQCGLLHRLCVMLTLTTIPADVLAETINTIGDVVRGHTENQQFLGSVMNTTGEVQ
;
A
#
# COMPACT_ATOMS: atom_id res chain seq x y z
N ASN A 1 -1.14 -7.71 16.00
CA ASN A 1 -1.45 -8.43 14.74
C ASN A 1 -1.32 -7.55 13.50
N VAL A 2 -1.98 -6.37 13.42
CA VAL A 2 -1.89 -5.53 12.21
C VAL A 2 -0.47 -5.09 11.84
N HIS A 3 0.37 -4.71 12.81
CA HIS A 3 1.78 -4.38 12.54
C HIS A 3 2.55 -5.52 11.87
N LEU A 4 2.34 -6.76 12.33
CA LEU A 4 2.98 -7.94 11.73
C LEU A 4 2.50 -8.18 10.29
N LEU A 5 1.20 -7.98 10.03
CA LEU A 5 0.66 -8.09 8.68
C LEU A 5 1.26 -7.04 7.74
N LEU A 6 1.34 -5.78 8.18
CA LEU A 6 1.99 -4.70 7.43
C LEU A 6 3.46 -5.03 7.17
N GLN A 7 4.18 -5.52 8.17
CA GLN A 7 5.57 -5.93 8.04
C GLN A 7 5.77 -7.08 7.04
N VAL A 8 4.89 -8.09 7.05
CA VAL A 8 4.93 -9.19 6.06
C VAL A 8 4.77 -8.66 4.65
N ILE A 9 3.84 -7.73 4.42
CA ILE A 9 3.67 -7.10 3.09
C ILE A 9 4.96 -6.37 2.69
N ARG A 10 5.54 -5.57 3.59
CA ARG A 10 6.79 -4.83 3.34
C ARG A 10 7.97 -5.76 3.02
N ILE A 11 8.05 -6.93 3.67
CA ILE A 11 9.08 -7.94 3.38
C ILE A 11 8.93 -8.50 1.97
N LEU A 12 7.69 -8.76 1.51
CA LEU A 12 7.45 -9.30 0.15
C LEU A 12 7.90 -8.34 -0.95
N VAL A 13 7.77 -7.03 -0.74
CA VAL A 13 8.15 -5.99 -1.71
C VAL A 13 9.48 -5.29 -1.37
N SER A 14 10.27 -5.86 -0.46
CA SER A 14 11.54 -5.28 -0.02
C SER A 14 12.54 -5.16 -1.18
N PRO A 15 13.28 -4.04 -1.31
CA PRO A 15 14.35 -3.88 -2.31
C PRO A 15 15.48 -4.91 -2.23
N THR A 16 15.56 -5.67 -1.13
CA THR A 16 16.52 -6.77 -0.95
C THR A 16 16.14 -8.02 -1.75
N ASN A 17 14.92 -8.11 -2.26
CA ASN A 17 14.45 -9.22 -3.09
C ASN A 17 14.88 -9.05 -4.56
N SER A 18 14.78 -10.11 -5.35
CA SER A 18 14.97 -10.00 -6.80
C SER A 18 13.90 -9.10 -7.42
N HIS A 19 14.29 -8.31 -8.43
CA HIS A 19 13.37 -7.37 -9.09
C HIS A 19 12.10 -8.05 -9.62
N GLN A 20 12.24 -9.24 -10.20
CA GLN A 20 11.11 -10.05 -10.67
C GLN A 20 10.12 -10.40 -9.54
N ASN A 21 10.63 -10.77 -8.36
CA ASN A 21 9.78 -11.11 -7.22
C ASN A 21 9.07 -9.87 -6.67
N ILE A 22 9.77 -8.73 -6.62
CA ILE A 22 9.17 -7.46 -6.19
C ILE A 22 7.99 -7.11 -7.09
N VAL A 23 8.19 -7.09 -8.41
CA VAL A 23 7.12 -6.75 -9.38
C VAL A 23 5.96 -7.73 -9.28
N ALA A 24 6.23 -9.04 -9.18
CA ALA A 24 5.17 -10.05 -9.03
C ALA A 24 4.36 -9.85 -7.74
N CYS A 25 5.02 -9.55 -6.61
CA CYS A 25 4.35 -9.28 -5.34
C CYS A 25 3.55 -7.98 -5.39
N GLN A 26 4.13 -6.89 -5.91
CA GLN A 26 3.44 -5.60 -6.07
C GLN A 26 2.18 -5.72 -6.93
N ARG A 27 2.25 -6.48 -8.04
CA ARG A 27 1.09 -6.80 -8.86
C ARG A 27 0.05 -7.61 -8.09
N THR A 28 0.45 -8.65 -7.39
CA THR A 28 -0.46 -9.51 -6.63
C THR A 28 -1.19 -8.73 -5.54
N VAL A 29 -0.48 -7.88 -4.80
CA VAL A 29 -1.04 -7.00 -3.75
C VAL A 29 -2.10 -6.05 -4.33
N SER A 30 -1.92 -5.58 -5.57
CA SER A 30 -2.92 -4.76 -6.26
C SER A 30 -4.11 -5.60 -6.73
N GLN A 31 -3.86 -6.72 -7.42
CA GLN A 31 -4.88 -7.59 -8.00
C GLN A 31 -5.82 -8.22 -6.97
N CYS A 32 -5.32 -8.54 -5.77
CA CYS A 32 -6.16 -9.07 -4.69
C CYS A 32 -6.90 -7.97 -3.90
N GLY A 33 -6.76 -6.70 -4.30
CA GLY A 33 -7.41 -5.55 -3.67
C GLY A 33 -6.77 -5.13 -2.34
N LEU A 34 -5.60 -5.66 -1.97
CA LEU A 34 -4.94 -5.31 -0.72
C LEU A 34 -4.43 -3.87 -0.74
N LEU A 35 -3.89 -3.39 -1.86
CA LEU A 35 -3.50 -1.99 -2.02
C LEU A 35 -4.69 -1.04 -1.79
N HIS A 36 -5.87 -1.36 -2.34
CA HIS A 36 -7.08 -0.57 -2.12
C HIS A 36 -7.46 -0.51 -0.63
N ARG A 37 -7.45 -1.65 0.07
CA ARG A 37 -7.76 -1.72 1.50
C ARG A 37 -6.77 -0.91 2.35
N LEU A 38 -5.48 -0.95 2.01
CA LEU A 38 -4.47 -0.11 2.66
C LEU A 38 -4.78 1.39 2.45
N CYS A 39 -5.19 1.80 1.25
CA CYS A 39 -5.59 3.20 1.02
C CYS A 39 -6.85 3.60 1.81
N VAL A 40 -7.85 2.71 1.90
CA VAL A 40 -9.06 2.95 2.71
C VAL A 40 -8.70 3.12 4.19
N MET A 41 -7.70 2.40 4.70
CA MET A 41 -7.24 2.60 6.08
C MET A 41 -6.77 4.05 6.32
N LEU A 42 -6.21 4.75 5.33
CA LEU A 42 -5.79 6.15 5.49
C LEU A 42 -6.96 7.11 5.76
N THR A 43 -8.20 6.74 5.40
CA THR A 43 -9.39 7.59 5.57
C THR A 43 -10.16 7.27 6.86
N LEU A 44 -9.81 6.20 7.57
CA LEU A 44 -10.48 5.79 8.79
C LEU A 44 -9.99 6.61 9.98
N THR A 45 -10.90 7.35 10.62
CA THR A 45 -10.62 8.20 11.79
C THR A 45 -10.30 7.43 13.07
N THR A 46 -10.53 6.12 13.09
CA THR A 46 -10.38 5.26 14.28
C THR A 46 -9.04 4.54 14.35
N ILE A 47 -8.13 4.76 13.40
CA ILE A 47 -6.84 4.05 13.36
C ILE A 47 -5.81 4.74 14.28
N PRO A 48 -5.10 3.99 15.13
CA PRO A 48 -3.97 4.51 15.92
C PRO A 48 -2.87 5.12 15.04
N ALA A 49 -2.22 6.19 15.51
CA ALA A 49 -1.25 6.95 14.72
C ALA A 49 -0.04 6.14 14.26
N ASP A 50 0.43 5.20 15.08
CA ASP A 50 1.53 4.27 14.77
C ASP A 50 1.13 3.27 13.68
N VAL A 51 -0.09 2.73 13.74
CA VAL A 51 -0.64 1.87 12.68
C VAL A 51 -0.82 2.65 11.38
N LEU A 52 -1.27 3.91 11.45
CA LEU A 52 -1.41 4.78 10.30
C LEU A 52 -0.04 5.05 9.63
N ALA A 53 0.98 5.39 10.42
CA ALA A 53 2.34 5.58 9.91
C ALA A 53 2.88 4.33 9.21
N GLU A 54 2.68 3.14 9.81
CA GLU A 54 3.08 1.88 9.18
C GLU A 54 2.28 1.55 7.91
N THR A 55 1.01 1.95 7.85
CA THR A 55 0.18 1.80 6.64
C THR A 55 0.72 2.67 5.50
N ILE A 56 1.06 3.93 5.78
CA ILE A 56 1.68 4.86 4.82
C ILE A 56 3.00 4.27 4.30
N ASN A 57 3.86 3.78 5.19
CA ASN A 57 5.12 3.14 4.82
C ASN A 57 4.88 1.91 3.92
N THR A 58 3.89 1.08 4.26
CA THR A 58 3.54 -0.12 3.49
C THR A 58 3.05 0.22 2.09
N ILE A 59 2.19 1.24 1.94
CA ILE A 59 1.74 1.73 0.63
C ILE A 59 2.95 2.23 -0.17
N GLY A 60 3.83 3.01 0.46
CA GLY A 60 5.06 3.51 -0.16
C GLY A 60 5.92 2.40 -0.75
N ASP A 61 6.10 1.30 -0.02
CA ASP A 61 6.87 0.14 -0.49
C ASP A 61 6.15 -0.61 -1.64
N VAL A 62 4.82 -0.73 -1.59
CA VAL A 62 4.02 -1.42 -2.63
C VAL A 62 3.95 -0.64 -3.96
N VAL A 63 3.99 0.70 -3.93
CA VAL A 63 3.93 1.54 -5.14
C VAL A 63 5.31 1.90 -5.70
N ARG A 64 6.38 1.66 -4.94
CA ARG A 64 7.74 2.08 -5.31
C ARG A 64 8.16 1.47 -6.66
N GLY A 65 8.38 2.34 -7.64
CA GLY A 65 8.82 1.94 -8.99
C GLY A 65 7.80 1.15 -9.81
N HIS A 66 6.56 0.96 -9.33
CA HIS A 66 5.53 0.19 -10.01
C HIS A 66 4.45 1.11 -10.59
N THR A 67 4.58 1.46 -11.87
CA THR A 67 3.76 2.48 -12.54
C THR A 67 2.26 2.28 -12.37
N GLU A 68 1.74 1.07 -12.55
CA GLU A 68 0.29 0.78 -12.41
C GLU A 68 -0.21 1.04 -10.97
N ASN A 69 0.62 0.74 -9.97
CA ASN A 69 0.25 0.93 -8.56
C ASN A 69 0.32 2.42 -8.19
N GLN A 70 1.24 3.17 -8.78
CA GLN A 70 1.32 4.63 -8.63
C GLN A 70 0.11 5.33 -9.25
N GLN A 71 -0.31 4.90 -10.45
CA GLN A 71 -1.52 5.41 -11.10
C GLN A 71 -2.77 5.12 -10.27
N PHE A 72 -2.88 3.89 -9.74
CA PHE A 72 -3.96 3.52 -8.83
C PHE A 72 -3.98 4.40 -7.56
N LEU A 73 -2.82 4.62 -6.93
CA LEU A 73 -2.76 5.49 -5.75
C LEU A 73 -3.20 6.92 -6.07
N GLY A 74 -2.75 7.45 -7.22
CA GLY A 74 -3.16 8.77 -7.70
C GLY A 74 -4.67 8.88 -7.94
N SER A 75 -5.31 7.85 -8.50
CA SER A 75 -6.77 7.86 -8.71
C SER A 75 -7.54 7.85 -7.38
N VAL A 76 -7.13 7.02 -6.42
CA VAL A 76 -7.76 6.97 -5.08
C VAL A 76 -7.63 8.31 -4.35
N MET A 77 -6.46 8.94 -4.41
CA MET A 77 -6.22 10.24 -3.77
C MET A 77 -7.05 11.36 -4.39
N ASN A 78 -7.21 11.35 -5.71
CA ASN A 78 -8.05 12.32 -6.42
C ASN A 78 -9.53 12.16 -6.04
N THR A 79 -10.04 10.93 -5.94
CA THR A 79 -11.44 10.68 -5.53
C THR A 79 -11.70 11.08 -4.08
N THR A 80 -10.70 11.00 -3.19
CA THR A 80 -10.85 11.41 -1.78
C THR A 80 -10.85 12.95 -1.61
N GLY A 81 -10.40 13.70 -2.62
CA GLY A 81 -10.40 15.17 -2.62
C GLY A 81 -11.71 15.82 -3.09
N GLU A 82 -12.68 15.04 -3.57
CA GLU A 82 -13.97 15.54 -4.10
C GLU A 82 -15.15 15.40 -3.11
N VAL A 83 -14.88 15.38 -1.80
CA VAL A 83 -15.93 15.62 -0.81
C VAL A 83 -15.87 17.10 -0.40
N GLN A 84 -16.47 17.95 -1.24
CA GLN A 84 -16.87 19.32 -0.87
C GLN A 84 -18.17 19.29 -0.07
#